data_AF-A0A665V432-F1
#
_entry.id   AF-A0A665V432-F1
#
_cell.length_a   1.000
_cell.length_b   1.000
_cell.length_c   1.000
_cell.angle_alpha   90.00
_cell.angle_beta   90.00
_cell.angle_gamma   90.00
#
_symmetry.space_group_name_H-M   'P 1'
#
loop_
_entity.id
_entity.type
_entity.pdbx_description
1 polymer ?
#
loop_
_entity_poly.entity_id
_entity_poly.type
_entity_poly.pdbx_seq_one_letter_code
_entity_poly.pdbx_strand_id
1 'polypeptide(L)'
;LLLFAALRRSSRQLSTTCGVQAGEKWRKQHGLARSGTEYGPLTDLPDWSYADGRPAPPMKGHLRRRQEREVTAVTFCSLVSGKMISWLQLSWQKV
;
A
#
# COMPACT_ATOMS: atom_id res chain seq x y z
N LEU A 1 11.58 46.60 -29.99
CA LEU A 1 11.43 46.63 -28.52
C LEU A 1 10.08 46.07 -28.00
N LEU A 2 9.23 45.44 -28.83
CA LEU A 2 7.89 45.00 -28.38
C LEU A 2 7.67 43.48 -28.32
N LEU A 3 8.67 42.66 -28.68
CA LEU A 3 8.53 41.19 -28.66
C LEU A 3 8.94 40.52 -27.33
N PHE A 4 9.60 41.25 -26.42
CA PHE A 4 10.05 40.69 -25.13
C PHE A 4 9.05 40.88 -23.98
N ALA A 5 8.00 41.69 -24.15
CA ALA A 5 7.03 41.97 -23.10
C ALA A 5 5.98 40.87 -22.90
N ALA A 6 5.75 40.01 -23.91
CA ALA A 6 4.69 39.00 -23.88
C ALA A 6 5.04 37.75 -23.04
N LEU A 7 6.31 37.53 -22.70
CA LEU A 7 6.73 36.39 -21.88
C LEU A 7 6.59 36.64 -20.37
N ARG A 8 6.19 37.85 -19.95
CA ARG A 8 6.20 38.26 -18.54
C ARG A 8 4.90 37.97 -17.78
N ARG A 9 4.09 36.99 -18.20
CA ARG A 9 2.85 36.65 -17.47
C ARG A 9 2.36 35.22 -17.65
N SER A 10 3.25 34.24 -17.63
CA SER A 10 2.87 32.85 -17.32
C SER A 10 3.68 32.33 -16.15
N SER A 11 3.50 32.98 -14.99
CA SER A 11 3.75 32.31 -13.71
C SER A 11 2.64 31.26 -13.56
N ARG A 12 2.85 30.08 -14.13
CA ARG A 12 2.05 28.91 -13.74
C ARG A 12 2.41 28.68 -12.27
N GLN A 13 1.46 28.92 -11.38
CA GLN A 13 1.63 28.65 -9.96
C GLN A 13 1.81 27.14 -9.77
N LEU A 14 3.05 26.68 -9.77
CA LEU A 14 3.37 25.31 -9.40
C LEU A 14 3.25 25.24 -7.88
N SER A 15 2.18 24.59 -7.40
CA SER A 15 2.06 24.33 -5.97
C SER A 15 3.13 23.32 -5.58
N THR A 16 4.06 23.72 -4.73
CA THR A 16 5.06 22.83 -4.12
C THR A 16 4.54 22.11 -2.88
N THR A 17 3.28 22.37 -2.49
CA THR A 17 2.64 21.68 -1.38
C THR A 17 2.50 20.20 -1.68
N CYS A 18 2.82 19.33 -0.73
CA CYS A 18 2.59 17.90 -0.88
C CYS A 18 1.11 17.62 -1.20
N GLY A 19 0.85 16.83 -2.23
CA GLY A 19 -0.51 16.43 -2.59
C GLY A 19 -1.10 15.57 -1.48
N VAL A 20 -2.09 16.11 -0.75
CA VAL A 20 -2.83 15.34 0.25
C VAL A 20 -3.93 14.56 -0.46
N GLN A 21 -4.03 13.25 -0.20
CA GLN A 21 -5.14 12.46 -0.74
C GLN A 21 -6.44 12.83 -0.03
N ALA A 22 -7.43 13.29 -0.80
CA ALA A 22 -8.75 13.61 -0.26
C ALA A 22 -9.36 12.39 0.45
N GLY A 23 -9.85 12.59 1.67
CA GLY A 23 -10.50 11.55 2.47
C GLY A 23 -9.57 10.55 3.16
N GLU A 24 -8.24 10.71 3.07
CA GLU A 24 -7.27 9.81 3.73
C GLU A 24 -7.54 9.64 5.23
N LYS A 25 -7.80 10.73 5.96
CA LYS A 25 -8.07 10.69 7.41
C LYS A 25 -9.29 9.85 7.74
N TRP A 26 -10.39 10.06 7.01
CA TRP A 26 -11.62 9.30 7.19
C TRP A 26 -11.43 7.82 6.88
N ARG A 27 -10.72 7.51 5.78
CA ARG A 27 -10.41 6.11 5.41
C ARG A 27 -9.63 5.39 6.52
N LYS A 28 -8.56 6.02 7.02
CA LYS A 28 -7.76 5.47 8.13
C LYS A 28 -8.58 5.28 9.41
N GLN A 29 -9.44 6.23 9.75
CA GLN A 29 -10.34 6.12 10.90
C GLN A 29 -11.33 4.95 10.79
N HIS A 30 -11.66 4.53 9.57
CA HIS A 30 -12.56 3.40 9.28
C HIS A 30 -11.81 2.10 8.94
N GLY A 31 -10.51 2.02 9.22
CA GLY A 31 -9.72 0.82 8.96
C GLY A 31 -9.50 0.50 7.47
N LEU A 32 -9.67 1.50 6.59
CA LEU A 32 -9.42 1.36 5.16
C LEU A 32 -7.99 1.79 4.81
N ALA A 33 -7.54 1.33 3.65
CA ALA A 33 -6.30 1.76 3.04
C ALA A 33 -6.26 3.29 2.87
N ARG A 34 -5.04 3.85 2.94
CA ARG A 34 -4.82 5.29 2.77
C ARG A 34 -5.33 5.76 1.40
N SER A 35 -5.05 4.95 0.38
CA SER A 35 -5.54 5.13 -0.98
C SER A 35 -6.48 3.99 -1.39
N GLY A 36 -7.33 4.22 -2.39
CA GLY A 36 -8.25 3.20 -2.89
C GLY A 36 -7.60 2.06 -3.67
N THR A 37 -6.29 2.13 -3.93
CA THR A 37 -5.56 1.23 -4.84
C THR A 37 -4.48 0.39 -4.13
N GLU A 38 -4.35 0.52 -2.81
CA GLU A 38 -3.30 -0.19 -2.04
C GLU A 38 -3.72 -1.64 -1.74
N TYR A 39 -4.89 -1.81 -1.13
CA TYR A 39 -5.48 -3.10 -0.81
C TYR A 39 -7.00 -2.98 -0.69
N GLY A 40 -7.70 -4.10 -0.77
CA GLY A 40 -9.15 -4.16 -0.67
C GLY A 40 -9.82 -4.58 -1.97
N PRO A 41 -11.16 -4.61 -1.99
CA PRO A 41 -11.90 -5.31 -3.03
C PRO A 41 -11.63 -4.76 -4.43
N LEU A 42 -11.44 -3.44 -4.55
CA LEU A 42 -11.14 -2.79 -5.84
C LEU A 42 -9.81 -3.25 -6.45
N THR A 43 -8.84 -3.70 -5.64
CA THR A 43 -7.48 -4.03 -6.09
C THR A 43 -7.15 -5.52 -5.97
N ASP A 44 -7.88 -6.26 -5.13
CA ASP A 44 -7.62 -7.66 -4.84
C ASP A 44 -8.58 -8.62 -5.57
N LEU A 45 -9.76 -8.15 -6.01
CA LEU A 45 -10.66 -8.95 -6.86
C LEU A 45 -10.23 -8.92 -8.34
N PRO A 46 -10.56 -9.97 -9.12
CA PRO A 46 -10.31 -9.98 -10.55
C PRO A 46 -11.26 -9.00 -11.28
N ASP A 47 -10.72 -8.26 -12.24
CA ASP A 47 -11.48 -7.30 -13.05
C ASP A 47 -12.51 -7.96 -13.98
N TRP A 48 -12.34 -9.26 -14.28
CA TRP A 48 -13.21 -10.03 -15.18
C TRP A 48 -13.22 -11.52 -14.82
N SER A 49 -14.12 -12.28 -15.42
CA SER A 49 -14.19 -13.75 -15.34
C SER A 49 -14.75 -14.30 -16.65
N TYR A 50 -14.56 -15.60 -16.91
CA TYR A 50 -15.16 -16.23 -18.09
C TYR A 50 -16.69 -16.28 -17.95
N ALA A 51 -17.42 -16.26 -19.07
CA ALA A 51 -18.87 -16.36 -19.08
C ALA A 51 -19.38 -17.66 -18.40
N ASP A 52 -18.59 -18.73 -18.47
CA ASP A 52 -18.87 -20.02 -17.83
C ASP A 52 -18.64 -20.00 -16.30
N GLY A 53 -18.25 -18.86 -15.73
CA GLY A 53 -17.95 -18.70 -14.30
C GLY A 53 -16.56 -19.17 -13.88
N ARG A 54 -15.70 -19.58 -14.82
CA ARG A 54 -14.30 -19.91 -14.50
C ARG A 54 -13.56 -18.64 -14.07
N PRO A 55 -12.64 -18.73 -13.09
CA PRO A 55 -11.89 -17.58 -12.63
C PRO A 55 -10.94 -17.08 -13.71
N ALA A 56 -10.71 -15.77 -13.75
CA ALA A 56 -9.67 -15.20 -14.58
C ALA A 56 -8.27 -15.67 -14.11
N PRO A 57 -7.32 -15.85 -15.03
CA PRO A 57 -5.93 -16.13 -14.66
C PRO A 57 -5.35 -15.03 -13.75
N PRO A 58 -4.51 -15.37 -12.76
CA PRO A 58 -3.95 -14.38 -11.83
C PRO A 58 -3.00 -13.42 -12.56
N MET A 59 -3.18 -12.12 -12.34
CA MET A 59 -2.29 -11.11 -12.92
C MET A 59 -0.96 -11.06 -12.17
N LYS A 60 0.11 -10.68 -12.89
CA LYS A 60 1.48 -10.56 -12.34
C LYS A 60 1.54 -9.71 -11.06
N GLY A 61 0.77 -8.62 -11.02
CA GLY A 61 0.70 -7.72 -9.86
C GLY A 61 0.10 -8.38 -8.61
N HIS A 62 -0.92 -9.23 -8.76
CA HIS A 62 -1.50 -9.97 -7.64
C HIS A 62 -0.53 -11.02 -7.10
N LEU A 63 0.14 -11.75 -7.99
CA LEU A 63 1.15 -12.76 -7.60
C LEU A 63 2.29 -12.12 -6.81
N ARG A 64 2.82 -10.99 -7.29
CA ARG A 64 3.86 -10.24 -6.59
C ARG A 64 3.39 -9.77 -5.20
N ARG A 65 2.21 -9.14 -5.11
CA ARG A 65 1.64 -8.68 -3.84
C ARG A 65 1.42 -9.83 -2.86
N ARG A 66 0.98 -10.99 -3.34
CA ARG A 66 0.80 -12.18 -2.53
C ARG A 66 2.14 -12.68 -1.97
N GLN A 67 3.17 -12.78 -2.81
CA GLN A 67 4.50 -13.18 -2.38
C GLN A 67 5.07 -12.23 -1.33
N GLU A 68 4.93 -10.91 -1.53
CA GLU A 68 5.40 -9.89 -0.57
C GLU A 68 4.68 -9.99 0.78
N ARG A 69 3.37 -10.25 0.76
CA ARG A 69 2.55 -10.48 1.97
C ARG A 69 3.01 -11.75 2.70
N GLU A 70 3.27 -12.83 1.97
CA GLU A 70 3.75 -14.10 2.54
C GLU A 70 5.14 -13.93 3.18
N VAL A 71 6.09 -13.29 2.48
CA VAL A 71 7.44 -13.02 3.02
C VAL A 71 7.37 -12.16 4.27
N THR A 72 6.53 -11.12 4.26
CA THR A 72 6.35 -10.23 5.41
C THR A 72 5.77 -10.98 6.61
N ALA A 73 4.74 -11.81 6.39
CA ALA A 73 4.12 -12.62 7.44
C ALA A 73 5.10 -13.63 8.05
N VAL A 74 5.85 -14.35 7.22
CA VAL A 74 6.87 -15.32 7.67
C VAL A 74 7.98 -14.62 8.47
N THR A 75 8.44 -13.47 7.97
CA THR A 75 9.47 -12.66 8.66
C THR A 75 8.97 -12.19 10.01
N PHE A 76 7.74 -11.67 10.08
CA PHE A 76 7.12 -11.24 11.33
C PHE A 76 6.99 -12.39 12.33
N CYS A 77 6.39 -13.52 11.92
CA CYS A 77 6.23 -14.69 12.78
C CYS A 77 7.57 -15.19 13.32
N SER A 78 8.59 -15.29 12.46
CA SER A 78 9.92 -15.78 12.85
C SER A 78 10.60 -14.83 13.85
N LEU A 79 10.53 -13.52 13.61
CA LEU A 79 11.15 -12.52 14.47
C LEU A 79 10.44 -12.39 15.83
N VAL A 80 9.11 -12.31 15.83
CA VAL A 80 8.31 -12.12 17.05
C VAL A 80 8.31 -13.39 17.88
N SER A 81 8.01 -14.54 17.28
CA SER A 81 8.01 -15.82 17.99
C SER A 81 9.39 -16.17 18.52
N GLY A 82 10.43 -16.13 17.66
CA GLY A 82 11.78 -16.55 18.05
C GLY A 82 12.39 -15.69 19.16
N LYS A 83 12.28 -14.35 19.06
CA LYS A 83 12.85 -13.46 20.08
C LYS A 83 12.02 -13.44 21.36
N MET A 84 10.70 -13.39 21.27
CA MET A 84 9.83 -13.32 22.43
C MET A 84 9.84 -14.62 23.24
N ILE A 85 9.79 -15.77 22.57
CA ILE A 85 9.83 -17.08 23.24
C ILE A 85 11.20 -17.31 23.87
N SER A 86 12.29 -16.97 23.19
CA SER A 86 13.63 -17.06 23.77
C SER A 86 13.78 -16.17 25.02
N TRP A 87 13.30 -14.92 24.96
CA TRP A 87 13.28 -14.02 26.12
C TRP A 87 12.45 -14.56 27.29
N LEU A 88 11.23 -15.05 27.01
CA LEU A 88 10.37 -15.66 28.01
C LEU A 88 11.09 -16.86 28.66
N GLN A 89 11.65 -17.77 27.87
CA GLN A 89 12.35 -18.94 28.39
C GLN A 89 13.56 -18.57 29.26
N LEU A 90 14.36 -17.58 28.85
CA LEU A 90 15.46 -17.07 29.66
C LEU A 90 14.98 -16.42 30.97
N SER A 91 13.83 -15.75 30.95
CA SER A 91 13.26 -15.13 32.16
C SER A 91 12.79 -16.17 33.18
N TRP A 92 12.18 -17.27 32.71
CA TRP A 92 11.78 -18.38 33.57
C TRP A 92 12.97 -19.14 34.16
N GLN A 93 14.09 -19.26 33.44
CA GLN A 93 15.31 -19.90 33.97
C GLN A 93 16.04 -19.08 35.06
N LYS A 94 15.68 -17.81 35.26
CA LYS A 94 16.28 -16.92 36.26
C LYS A 94 15.43 -16.75 37.53
N VAL A 95 14.29 -17.44 37.60
CA VAL A 95 13.41 -17.53 38.79
C VAL A 95 13.65 -18.88 39.45
#